data_AF-A0A220U9L0-F1
#
_entry.id   AF-A0A220U9L0-F1
#
_cell.length_a   1.000
_cell.length_b   1.000
_cell.length_c   1.000
_cell.angle_alpha   90.00
_cell.angle_beta   90.00
_cell.angle_gamma   90.00
#
_symmetry.space_group_name_H-M   'P 1'
#
loop_
_entity.id
_entity.type
_entity.pdbx_description
1 polymer ?
#
loop_
_entity_poly.entity_id
_entity_poly.type
_entity_poly.pdbx_seq_one_letter_code
_entity_poly.pdbx_strand_id
1 'polypeptide(L)'
;MTHLRVRDAAGFLGVSEDTVRRWIDKGSLSASADGAGRKVLEGTEVARLARELAVTPELHGATASSARNRFVGLVTNVVMDTVMAQVELQCGPFRVVSLMSSEAARELGLAPGKVASAVVKATHVTVEAEPDRTPAGVDA
;
A
#
# COMPACT_ATOMS: atom_id res chain seq x y z
N MET A 1 -2.07 -22.12 -0.51
CA MET A 1 -0.92 -21.24 -0.84
C MET A 1 -1.35 -20.38 -2.02
N THR A 2 -1.25 -19.05 -1.87
CA THR A 2 -1.69 -18.10 -2.90
C THR A 2 -0.65 -18.00 -4.01
N HIS A 3 -1.04 -18.37 -5.24
CA HIS A 3 -0.18 -18.25 -6.42
C HIS A 3 -0.58 -17.00 -7.21
N LEU A 4 0.37 -16.09 -7.43
CA LEU A 4 0.15 -14.81 -8.11
C LEU A 4 0.72 -14.83 -9.51
N ARG A 5 0.02 -14.27 -10.49
CA ARG A 5 0.64 -14.04 -11.81
C ARG A 5 1.65 -12.90 -11.71
N VAL A 6 2.59 -12.87 -12.65
CA VAL A 6 3.60 -11.80 -12.76
C VAL A 6 2.96 -10.40 -12.74
N ARG A 7 1.84 -10.22 -13.45
CA ARG A 7 1.08 -8.98 -13.47
C ARG A 7 0.56 -8.57 -12.08
N ASP A 8 -0.02 -9.52 -11.36
CA ASP A 8 -0.61 -9.25 -10.04
C ASP A 8 0.51 -8.92 -9.03
N ALA A 9 1.60 -9.69 -9.07
CA ALA A 9 2.79 -9.43 -8.26
C ALA A 9 3.41 -8.05 -8.54
N ALA A 10 3.49 -7.63 -9.80
CA ALA A 10 3.99 -6.32 -10.19
C ALA A 10 3.14 -5.19 -9.58
N GLY A 11 1.81 -5.35 -9.60
CA GLY A 11 0.88 -4.44 -8.94
C GLY A 11 1.13 -4.32 -7.45
N PHE A 12 1.27 -5.45 -6.73
CA PHE A 12 1.54 -5.44 -5.28
C PHE A 12 2.92 -4.87 -4.91
N LEU A 13 3.91 -5.06 -5.77
CA LEU A 13 5.27 -4.57 -5.56
C LEU A 13 5.45 -3.10 -6.01
N GLY A 14 4.45 -2.50 -6.64
CA GLY A 14 4.51 -1.13 -7.15
C GLY A 14 5.53 -0.94 -8.28
N VAL A 15 5.80 -1.98 -9.07
CA VAL A 15 6.79 -1.96 -10.16
C VAL A 15 6.20 -2.48 -11.48
N SER A 16 6.96 -2.39 -12.57
CA SER A 16 6.55 -2.95 -13.87
C SER A 16 6.66 -4.48 -13.90
N GLU A 17 5.89 -5.14 -14.79
CA GLU A 17 6.02 -6.58 -15.04
C GLU A 17 7.45 -6.97 -15.48
N ASP A 18 8.11 -6.10 -16.26
CA ASP A 18 9.48 -6.32 -16.70
C ASP A 18 10.48 -6.30 -15.53
N THR A 19 10.24 -5.47 -14.52
CA THR A 19 11.02 -5.46 -13.29
C THR A 19 10.88 -6.79 -12.55
N VAL A 20 9.65 -7.30 -12.42
CA VAL A 20 9.39 -8.62 -11.79
C VAL A 20 10.04 -9.74 -12.58
N ARG A 21 9.95 -9.74 -13.91
CA ARG A 21 10.63 -10.73 -14.78
C ARG A 21 12.14 -10.71 -14.57
N ARG A 22 12.76 -9.52 -14.53
CA ARG A 22 14.19 -9.37 -14.22
C ARG A 22 14.56 -9.90 -12.84
N TRP A 23 13.70 -9.78 -11.84
CA TRP A 23 13.94 -10.35 -10.51
C TRP A 23 13.82 -11.86 -10.49
N ILE A 24 12.93 -12.44 -11.30
CA ILE A 24 12.87 -13.90 -11.51
C ILE A 24 14.17 -14.38 -12.17
N ASP A 25 14.60 -13.72 -13.24
CA ASP A 25 15.82 -14.11 -13.97
C ASP A 25 17.08 -14.01 -13.10
N LYS A 26 17.08 -13.08 -12.13
CA LYS A 26 18.16 -12.90 -11.14
C LYS A 26 18.03 -13.78 -9.89
N GLY A 27 16.98 -14.59 -9.78
CA GLY A 27 16.73 -15.45 -8.62
C GLY A 27 16.28 -14.72 -7.35
N SER A 28 15.87 -13.45 -7.45
CA SER A 28 15.32 -12.70 -6.31
C SER A 28 13.86 -13.06 -6.02
N LEU A 29 13.16 -13.65 -7.00
CA LEU A 29 11.83 -14.24 -6.89
C LEU A 29 11.83 -15.59 -7.61
N SER A 30 11.21 -16.61 -7.01
CA SER A 30 11.03 -17.90 -7.67
C SER A 30 9.71 -17.91 -8.46
N ALA A 31 9.69 -18.60 -9.60
CA ALA A 31 8.48 -18.78 -10.39
C ALA A 31 8.28 -20.26 -10.77
N SER A 32 7.05 -20.75 -10.65
CA SER A 32 6.63 -22.07 -11.08
C SER A 32 5.59 -21.97 -12.20
N ALA A 33 5.27 -23.09 -12.85
CA ALA A 33 4.16 -23.15 -13.79
C ALA A 33 2.89 -23.62 -13.04
N ASP A 34 1.77 -22.93 -13.25
CA ASP A 34 0.46 -23.41 -12.78
C ASP A 34 -0.04 -24.61 -13.63
N GLY A 35 -1.20 -25.16 -13.26
CA GLY A 35 -1.82 -26.28 -14.01
C GLY A 35 -2.17 -25.96 -15.48
N ALA A 36 -2.07 -24.71 -15.90
CA ALA A 36 -2.26 -24.26 -17.28
C ALA A 36 -0.94 -23.80 -17.95
N GLY A 37 0.22 -24.10 -17.35
CA GLY A 37 1.54 -23.77 -17.89
C GLY A 37 1.95 -22.29 -17.75
N ARG A 38 1.20 -21.48 -16.98
CA ARG A 38 1.49 -20.05 -16.81
C ARG A 38 2.46 -19.83 -15.65
N LYS A 39 3.41 -18.90 -15.81
CA LYS A 39 4.32 -18.51 -14.73
C LYS A 39 3.56 -17.86 -13.58
N VAL A 40 3.72 -18.42 -12.39
CA VAL A 40 3.15 -17.92 -11.13
C VAL A 40 4.23 -17.84 -10.05
N LEU A 41 4.03 -16.93 -9.09
CA LEU A 41 4.90 -16.70 -7.95
C LEU A 41 4.18 -17.05 -6.65
N GLU A 42 4.91 -17.52 -5.65
CA GLU A 42 4.38 -17.71 -4.31
C GLU A 42 4.09 -16.36 -3.65
N GLY A 43 2.86 -16.17 -3.16
CA GLY A 43 2.45 -14.93 -2.51
C GLY A 43 3.30 -14.58 -1.28
N THR A 44 3.86 -15.59 -0.60
CA THR A 44 4.77 -15.41 0.54
C THR A 44 6.11 -14.79 0.14
N GLU A 45 6.67 -15.17 -1.02
CA GLU A 45 7.89 -14.57 -1.57
C GLU A 45 7.65 -13.14 -2.03
N VAL A 46 6.53 -12.89 -2.71
CA VAL A 46 6.11 -11.53 -3.12
C VAL A 46 5.93 -10.64 -1.89
N ALA A 47 5.28 -11.13 -0.84
CA ALA A 47 5.09 -10.40 0.41
C ALA A 47 6.42 -10.13 1.15
N ARG A 48 7.36 -11.07 1.15
CA ARG A 48 8.70 -10.86 1.71
C ARG A 48 9.41 -9.72 0.99
N LEU A 49 9.43 -9.77 -0.34
CA LEU A 49 10.10 -8.74 -1.15
C LEU A 49 9.41 -7.38 -1.01
N ALA A 50 8.08 -7.35 -0.95
CA ALA A 50 7.32 -6.12 -0.71
C ALA A 50 7.74 -5.43 0.60
N ARG A 51 8.00 -6.19 1.67
CA ARG A 51 8.51 -5.63 2.94
C ARG A 51 9.93 -5.08 2.81
N GLU A 52 10.79 -5.76 2.04
CA GLU A 52 12.18 -5.30 1.83
C GLU A 52 12.24 -4.01 0.99
N LEU A 53 11.29 -3.83 0.07
CA LEU A 53 11.19 -2.65 -0.79
C LEU A 53 10.44 -1.48 -0.15
N ALA A 54 9.76 -1.69 0.97
CA ALA A 54 8.92 -0.68 1.62
C ALA A 54 9.78 0.47 2.20
N VAL A 55 10.12 1.44 1.36
CA VAL A 55 10.76 2.70 1.76
C VAL A 55 9.64 3.70 2.07
N THR A 56 9.50 4.07 3.34
CA THR A 56 8.57 5.15 3.73
C THR A 56 9.35 6.46 3.78
N PRO A 57 8.95 7.50 3.03
CA PRO A 57 9.54 8.83 3.18
C PRO A 57 9.45 9.28 4.63
N GLU A 58 10.54 9.75 5.21
CA GLU A 58 10.54 10.25 6.58
C GLU A 58 10.05 11.69 6.63
N LEU A 59 9.12 11.98 7.54
CA LEU A 59 8.82 13.35 7.94
C LEU A 59 9.80 13.74 9.05
N HIS A 60 10.75 14.60 8.73
CA HIS A 60 11.76 15.09 9.68
C HIS A 60 11.10 15.70 10.92
N GLY A 61 11.51 15.25 12.12
CA GLY A 61 11.00 15.76 13.40
C GLY A 61 9.75 15.06 13.95
N ALA A 62 9.33 13.92 13.38
CA ALA A 62 8.22 13.15 13.93
C ALA A 62 8.53 12.61 15.33
N THR A 63 7.67 12.94 16.31
CA THR A 63 7.75 12.45 17.69
C THR A 63 7.53 10.94 17.76
N ALA A 64 8.14 10.28 18.75
CA ALA A 64 7.88 8.88 19.06
C ALA A 64 6.36 8.65 19.22
N SER A 65 5.79 7.76 18.41
CA SER A 65 4.36 7.49 18.36
C SER A 65 4.11 5.98 18.42
N SER A 66 3.09 5.56 19.16
CA SER A 66 2.66 4.16 19.21
C SER A 66 1.85 3.73 17.98
N ALA A 67 1.43 4.68 17.14
CA ALA A 67 0.77 4.39 15.88
C ALA A 67 1.77 3.73 14.91
N ARG A 68 1.40 2.55 14.41
CA ARG A 68 2.24 1.72 13.53
C ARG A 68 2.10 2.06 12.05
N ASN A 69 1.00 2.69 11.66
CA ASN A 69 0.74 3.04 10.28
C ASN A 69 0.97 4.53 10.08
N ARG A 70 1.96 4.86 9.25
CA ARG A 70 2.33 6.22 8.90
C ARG A 70 2.39 6.35 7.38
N PHE A 71 1.54 7.22 6.84
CA PHE A 71 1.49 7.51 5.42
C PHE A 71 1.95 8.94 5.20
N VAL A 72 3.18 9.11 4.71
CA VAL A 72 3.70 10.44 4.33
C VAL A 72 3.30 10.73 2.90
N GLY A 73 2.80 11.94 2.67
CA GLY A 73 2.26 12.34 1.38
C GLY A 73 2.10 13.83 1.24
N LEU A 74 1.54 14.23 0.10
CA LEU A 74 1.17 15.62 -0.19
C LEU A 74 -0.31 15.80 0.06
N VAL A 75 -0.67 16.88 0.74
CA VAL A 75 -2.06 17.33 0.82
C VAL A 75 -2.52 17.68 -0.60
N THR A 76 -3.63 17.12 -1.05
CA THR A 76 -4.20 17.37 -2.38
C THR A 76 -5.46 18.23 -2.31
N ASN A 77 -6.21 18.14 -1.21
CA ASN A 77 -7.44 18.91 -1.01
C ASN A 77 -7.70 19.13 0.49
N VAL A 78 -8.30 20.28 0.81
CA VAL A 78 -8.74 20.63 2.17
C VAL A 78 -10.10 21.31 2.06
N VAL A 79 -11.13 20.68 2.62
CA VAL A 79 -12.49 21.24 2.72
C VAL A 79 -12.77 21.46 4.20
N MET A 80 -13.13 22.68 4.59
CA MET A 80 -13.37 23.02 5.99
C MET A 80 -14.69 23.76 6.13
N ASP A 81 -15.45 23.38 7.16
CA ASP A 81 -16.56 24.17 7.69
C ASP A 81 -16.16 24.81 9.04
N THR A 82 -17.14 25.29 9.80
CA THR A 82 -16.90 25.95 11.09
C THR A 82 -16.26 25.03 12.14
N VAL A 83 -16.54 23.72 12.11
CA VAL A 83 -16.16 22.76 13.16
C VAL A 83 -15.22 21.68 12.61
N MET A 84 -15.48 21.17 11.41
CA MET A 84 -14.82 20.01 10.83
C MET A 84 -14.09 20.34 9.53
N ALA A 85 -12.98 19.64 9.34
CA ALA A 85 -12.14 19.65 8.16
C ALA A 85 -12.05 18.23 7.59
N GLN A 86 -12.21 18.12 6.28
CA GLN A 86 -11.78 16.99 5.47
C GLN A 86 -10.45 17.33 4.80
N VAL A 87 -9.42 16.55 5.08
CA VAL A 87 -8.09 16.69 4.49
C VAL A 87 -7.78 15.43 3.68
N GLU A 88 -7.34 15.64 2.44
CA GLU A 88 -6.94 14.55 1.54
C GLU A 88 -5.43 14.57 1.33
N LEU A 89 -4.80 13.40 1.47
CA LEU A 89 -3.39 13.21 1.22
C LEU A 89 -3.18 12.17 0.12
N GLN A 90 -2.27 12.45 -0.80
CA GLN A 90 -1.70 11.47 -1.72
C GLN A 90 -0.39 10.91 -1.13
N CYS A 91 -0.41 9.66 -0.71
CA CYS A 91 0.68 8.96 -0.03
C CYS A 91 1.16 7.80 -0.91
N GLY A 92 2.13 8.05 -1.79
CA GLY A 92 2.53 7.08 -2.81
C GLY A 92 1.34 6.71 -3.69
N PRO A 93 0.96 5.41 -3.83
CA PRO A 93 -0.21 5.01 -4.60
C PRO A 93 -1.55 5.20 -3.86
N PHE A 94 -1.53 5.57 -2.57
CA PHE A 94 -2.73 5.59 -1.72
C PHE A 94 -3.29 7.00 -1.56
N ARG A 95 -4.60 7.17 -1.74
CA ARG A 95 -5.33 8.36 -1.29
C ARG A 95 -5.86 8.13 0.12
N VAL A 96 -5.43 8.96 1.07
CA VAL A 96 -5.84 8.90 2.47
C VAL A 96 -6.69 10.13 2.81
N VAL A 97 -7.87 9.91 3.39
CA VAL A 97 -8.77 11.00 3.81
C VAL A 97 -8.85 11.01 5.32
N SER A 98 -8.67 12.18 5.93
CA SER A 98 -8.82 12.39 7.36
C SER A 98 -9.92 13.40 7.62
N LEU A 99 -10.79 13.07 8.58
CA LEU A 99 -11.71 14.01 9.19
C LEU A 99 -11.11 14.46 10.52
N MET A 100 -10.97 15.78 10.70
CA MET A 100 -10.43 16.38 11.91
C MET A 100 -11.11 17.72 12.19
N SER A 101 -10.80 18.37 13.32
CA SER A 101 -11.37 19.70 13.57
C SER A 101 -10.79 20.75 12.62
N SER A 102 -11.59 21.74 12.24
CA SER A 102 -11.14 22.89 11.44
C SER A 102 -10.04 23.69 12.13
N GLU A 103 -10.06 23.73 13.46
CA GLU A 103 -8.99 24.32 14.28
C GLU A 103 -7.66 23.58 14.07
N ALA A 104 -7.63 22.26 14.24
CA ALA A 104 -6.41 21.47 14.09
C ALA A 104 -5.86 21.56 12.65
N ALA A 105 -6.73 21.55 11.64
CA ALA A 105 -6.29 21.72 10.25
C ALA A 105 -5.64 23.10 10.00
N ARG A 106 -6.17 24.16 10.63
CA ARG A 106 -5.62 25.52 10.55
C ARG A 106 -4.31 25.65 11.33
N GLU A 107 -4.23 25.12 12.54
CA GLU A 107 -3.01 25.11 13.37
C GLU A 107 -1.86 24.38 12.66
N LEU A 108 -2.17 23.23 12.05
CA LEU A 108 -1.21 22.48 11.24
C LEU A 108 -0.92 23.17 9.89
N GLY A 109 -1.65 24.23 9.54
CA GLY A 109 -1.52 24.98 8.29
C GLY A 109 -1.65 24.08 7.06
N LEU A 110 -2.63 23.18 7.04
CA LEU A 110 -2.85 22.23 5.95
C LEU A 110 -3.45 22.93 4.74
N ALA A 111 -2.80 22.75 3.59
CA ALA A 111 -3.24 23.30 2.31
C ALA A 111 -2.67 22.41 1.18
N PRO A 112 -3.31 22.39 -0.01
CA PRO A 112 -2.79 21.65 -1.16
C PRO A 112 -1.30 21.94 -1.43
N GLY A 113 -0.51 20.89 -1.68
CA GLY A 113 0.93 20.94 -1.89
C GLY A 113 1.78 20.79 -0.62
N LYS A 114 1.18 20.85 0.58
CA LYS A 114 1.92 20.65 1.83
C LYS A 114 2.28 19.19 2.07
N VAL A 115 3.51 18.93 2.51
CA VAL A 115 3.91 17.61 3.01
C VAL A 115 3.29 17.39 4.38
N ALA A 116 2.56 16.30 4.54
CA ALA A 116 1.94 15.92 5.80
C ALA A 116 2.00 14.39 5.97
N SER A 117 1.70 13.94 7.18
CA SER A 117 1.68 12.53 7.52
C SER A 117 0.35 12.15 8.14
N ALA A 118 -0.36 11.21 7.51
CA ALA A 118 -1.51 10.56 8.12
C ALA A 118 -1.02 9.45 9.05
N VAL A 119 -1.47 9.48 10.31
CA VAL A 119 -1.05 8.56 11.36
C VAL A 119 -2.27 7.79 11.84
N VAL A 120 -2.25 6.47 11.67
CA VAL A 120 -3.38 5.59 12.01
C VAL A 120 -2.94 4.57 13.05
N LYS A 121 -3.70 4.47 14.16
CA LYS A 121 -3.48 3.43 15.17
C LYS A 121 -3.77 2.05 14.58
N ALA A 122 -2.94 1.06 14.91
CA ALA A 122 -3.09 -0.31 14.40
C ALA A 122 -4.48 -0.90 14.71
N THR A 123 -5.07 -0.53 15.84
CA THR A 123 -6.40 -1.02 16.27
C THR A 123 -7.57 -0.51 15.42
N HIS A 124 -7.35 0.44 14.51
CA HIS A 124 -8.37 0.97 13.61
C HIS A 124 -8.27 0.39 12.19
N VAL A 125 -7.41 -0.61 11.97
CA VAL A 125 -7.26 -1.28 10.67
C VAL A 125 -8.06 -2.58 10.66
N THR A 126 -8.89 -2.75 9.64
CA THR A 126 -9.56 -4.01 9.32
C THR A 126 -8.82 -4.72 8.20
N VAL A 127 -8.69 -6.04 8.28
CA VAL A 127 -8.07 -6.87 7.25
C VAL A 127 -9.15 -7.66 6.52
N GLU A 128 -9.16 -7.56 5.20
CA GLU A 128 -9.99 -8.36 4.31
C GLU A 128 -9.08 -9.15 3.37
N ALA A 129 -9.50 -10.35 2.96
CA ALA A 129 -8.78 -11.18 2.03
C ALA A 129 -9.73 -11.68 0.94
N GLU A 130 -9.23 -11.82 -0.29
CA GLU A 130 -9.98 -12.50 -1.34
C GLU A 130 -10.23 -13.96 -0.95
N PRO A 131 -11.40 -14.53 -1.30
CA PRO A 131 -11.63 -15.96 -1.10
C PRO A 131 -10.65 -16.77 -1.96
N ASP A 132 -10.17 -17.90 -1.41
CA ASP A 132 -9.33 -18.83 -2.16
C ASP A 132 -10.02 -19.24 -3.46
N ARG A 133 -9.40 -18.93 -4.61
CA ARG A 133 -9.85 -19.45 -5.90
C ARG A 133 -9.46 -20.92 -5.98
N THR A 134 -10.36 -21.81 -5.56
CA THR A 134 -10.24 -23.24 -5.90
C THR A 134 -10.19 -23.34 -7.43
N PRO A 135 -9.17 -23.98 -8.03
CA PRO A 135 -9.15 -24.19 -9.47
C PRO A 135 -10.42 -24.95 -9.85
N ALA A 136 -11.15 -24.43 -10.85
CA ALA A 136 -12.35 -25.06 -11.38
C ALA A 136 -12.04 -26.53 -11.69
N GLY A 137 -12.92 -27.42 -11.21
CA GLY A 137 -12.71 -28.86 -11.18
C GLY A 137 -12.15 -29.42 -12.49
N VAL A 138 -11.13 -30.26 -12.35
CA VAL A 138 -10.81 -31.29 -13.34
C VAL A 138 -11.82 -32.42 -13.09
N ASP A 139 -13.02 -32.28 -13.64
CA ASP A 139 -13.95 -33.38 -13.82
C ASP A 139 -14.06 -33.67 -15.32
N ALA A 140 -13.32 -34.70 -15.75
CA ALA A 140 -13.63 -35.71 -16.78
C ALA A 140 -12.34 -36.31 -17.36
#